data_AF-A0A2V5ULU2-F1
#
_entry.id   AF-A0A2V5ULU2-F1
#
_cell.length_a   1.000
_cell.length_b   1.000
_cell.length_c   1.000
_cell.angle_alpha   90.00
_cell.angle_beta   90.00
_cell.angle_gamma   90.00
#
_symmetry.space_group_name_H-M   'P 1'
#
loop_
_entity.id
_entity.type
_entity.pdbx_description
1 polymer ?
#
loop_
_entity_poly.entity_id
_entity_poly.type
_entity_poly.pdbx_seq_one_letter_code
_entity_poly.pdbx_strand_id
1 'polypeptide(L)'
;MRIDVVFSATVALVGLSFSLIGCRQHVAVAQVDPNGPVEVVVPEHGAYTGAFMDFGDAEDDVTLETIEDFEEMVGKHQAIIASSSYWGEQNFPVDNLNVIWRHGSLPLVFWSPWDKPYEEDHGPDKFSLTEILAGKWDAYIDKWADTAREFGHPMIVVFGVEMNGTWFPWSGAYYGGAQWDPEAKNWKGPETFRKAYRYVVDRVRARGASNIKWMFHTNNYPYAYEPWNCAAAYFPGADYVDWLGL
;
A
#
# COMPACT_ATOMS: atom_id res chain seq x y z
N MET A 1 2.88 90.40 -45.81
CA MET A 1 2.40 90.18 -44.43
C MET A 1 2.38 88.67 -44.20
N ARG A 2 3.35 88.14 -43.43
CA ARG A 2 3.32 86.96 -42.52
C ARG A 2 2.28 85.85 -42.82
N ILE A 3 2.56 84.54 -42.93
CA ILE A 3 3.45 83.62 -42.17
C ILE A 3 3.50 82.27 -42.92
N ASP A 4 4.64 81.56 -42.82
CA ASP A 4 4.85 80.15 -43.20
C ASP A 4 4.13 79.16 -42.27
N VAL A 5 3.60 78.04 -42.80
CA VAL A 5 3.60 76.73 -42.09
C VAL A 5 3.71 75.59 -43.11
N VAL A 6 4.79 74.82 -42.97
CA VAL A 6 5.08 73.49 -43.54
C VAL A 6 4.42 72.43 -42.65
N PHE A 7 3.94 71.28 -43.19
CA PHE A 7 4.21 69.93 -42.65
C PHE A 7 3.60 68.81 -43.52
N SER A 8 4.47 67.89 -43.96
CA SER A 8 4.17 66.55 -44.49
C SER A 8 3.61 65.61 -43.41
N ALA A 9 2.88 64.56 -43.82
CA ALA A 9 3.24 63.14 -43.60
C ALA A 9 2.03 62.16 -43.50
N THR A 10 2.04 61.17 -44.41
CA THR A 10 1.99 59.71 -44.16
C THR A 10 0.70 58.98 -43.70
N VAL A 11 0.15 58.20 -44.66
CA VAL A 11 -0.31 56.78 -44.69
C VAL A 11 -1.16 56.20 -43.54
N ALA A 12 -2.22 55.46 -43.91
CA ALA A 12 -2.72 54.33 -43.12
C ALA A 12 -3.12 53.15 -44.03
N LEU A 13 -2.32 52.08 -44.00
CA LEU A 13 -2.66 50.73 -44.47
C LEU A 13 -3.48 50.04 -43.36
N VAL A 14 -4.66 49.52 -43.68
CA VAL A 14 -5.47 48.74 -42.74
C VAL A 14 -5.00 47.28 -42.77
N GLY A 15 -4.31 46.86 -41.71
CA GLY A 15 -4.03 45.45 -41.43
C GLY A 15 -5.13 44.87 -40.53
N LEU A 16 -5.83 43.84 -40.99
CA LEU A 16 -6.74 43.05 -40.14
C LEU A 16 -5.92 42.06 -39.31
N SER A 17 -5.85 42.30 -38.00
CA SER A 17 -5.30 41.38 -37.01
C SER A 17 -6.42 40.47 -36.49
N PHE A 18 -6.43 39.19 -36.88
CA PHE A 18 -7.27 38.18 -36.24
C PHE A 18 -6.62 37.77 -34.91
N SER A 19 -7.14 38.30 -33.80
CA SER A 19 -6.79 37.83 -32.46
C SER A 19 -7.54 36.53 -32.16
N LEU A 20 -6.83 35.41 -32.18
CA LEU A 20 -7.32 34.14 -31.63
C LEU A 20 -7.37 34.25 -30.11
N ILE A 21 -8.56 34.47 -29.56
CA ILE A 21 -8.81 34.38 -28.12
C ILE A 21 -8.87 32.88 -27.78
N GLY A 22 -7.74 32.32 -27.39
CA GLY A 22 -7.69 30.97 -26.82
C GLY A 22 -8.39 30.97 -25.46
N CYS A 23 -9.52 30.27 -25.36
CA CYS A 23 -10.10 29.91 -24.07
C CYS A 23 -9.13 28.98 -23.33
N ARG A 24 -8.29 29.54 -22.45
CA ARG A 24 -7.64 28.76 -21.39
C ARG A 24 -8.72 28.41 -20.36
N GLN A 25 -9.28 27.21 -20.45
CA GLN A 25 -9.84 26.59 -19.26
C GLN A 25 -8.69 26.43 -18.28
N HIS A 26 -8.69 27.27 -17.24
CA HIS A 26 -7.92 26.97 -16.05
C HIS A 26 -8.50 25.68 -15.47
N VAL A 27 -7.85 24.55 -15.75
CA VAL A 27 -8.07 23.33 -14.97
C VAL A 27 -7.72 23.72 -13.54
N ALA A 28 -8.74 23.81 -12.69
CA ALA A 28 -8.52 24.01 -11.27
C ALA A 28 -7.70 22.79 -10.81
N VAL A 29 -6.46 23.03 -10.41
CA VAL A 29 -5.69 22.03 -9.68
C VAL A 29 -6.48 21.80 -8.40
N ALA A 30 -7.10 20.63 -8.28
CA ALA A 30 -7.79 20.25 -7.06
C ALA A 30 -6.80 20.43 -5.90
N GLN A 31 -7.22 21.14 -4.86
CA GLN A 31 -6.45 21.20 -3.61
C GLN A 31 -6.36 19.75 -3.11
N VAL A 32 -5.18 19.15 -3.23
CA VAL A 32 -4.89 17.84 -2.67
C VAL A 32 -4.85 18.02 -1.17
N ASP A 33 -5.80 17.43 -0.45
CA ASP A 33 -5.69 17.31 1.00
C ASP A 33 -4.53 16.34 1.29
N PRO A 34 -3.42 16.81 1.88
CA PRO A 34 -2.29 15.93 2.19
C PRO A 34 -2.63 14.84 3.21
N ASN A 35 -3.75 14.98 3.93
CA ASN A 35 -4.27 13.96 4.85
C ASN A 35 -5.47 13.20 4.27
N GLY A 36 -5.89 13.55 3.05
CA GLY A 36 -7.01 12.92 2.37
C GLY A 36 -6.69 11.46 2.03
N PRO A 37 -7.71 10.61 1.87
CA PRO A 37 -7.49 9.23 1.44
C PRO A 37 -6.82 9.23 0.07
N VAL A 38 -5.73 8.48 -0.05
CA VAL A 38 -5.10 8.22 -1.34
C VAL A 38 -6.06 7.38 -2.18
N GLU A 39 -6.19 7.64 -3.48
CA GLU A 39 -6.73 6.64 -4.41
C GLU A 39 -5.67 6.23 -5.41
N VAL A 40 -5.44 4.92 -5.52
CA VAL A 40 -4.64 4.34 -6.59
C VAL A 40 -5.56 4.19 -7.80
N VAL A 41 -5.29 4.95 -8.86
CA VAL A 41 -6.13 4.95 -10.06
C VAL A 41 -6.04 3.57 -10.71
N VAL A 42 -7.15 2.86 -10.90
CA VAL A 42 -7.14 1.60 -11.65
C VAL A 42 -7.12 1.94 -13.15
N PRO A 43 -6.18 1.41 -13.95
CA PRO A 43 -6.10 1.75 -15.37
C PRO A 43 -7.34 1.22 -16.11
N GLU A 44 -7.94 2.04 -16.98
CA GLU A 44 -9.06 1.61 -17.84
C GLU A 44 -8.66 0.49 -18.82
N HIS A 45 -7.37 0.43 -19.17
CA HIS A 45 -6.78 -0.56 -20.06
C HIS A 45 -5.43 -1.05 -19.53
N GLY A 46 -5.20 -2.37 -19.59
CA GLY A 46 -3.96 -3.00 -19.15
C GLY A 46 -3.95 -3.31 -17.65
N ALA A 47 -2.76 -3.44 -17.08
CA ALA A 47 -2.54 -3.70 -15.67
C ALA A 47 -1.26 -2.98 -15.22
N TYR A 48 -1.19 -2.67 -13.93
CA TYR A 48 0.09 -2.28 -13.32
C TYR A 48 1.06 -3.45 -13.34
N THR A 49 2.29 -3.17 -13.71
CA THR A 49 3.44 -4.05 -13.50
C THR A 49 3.97 -3.82 -12.10
N GLY A 50 4.41 -4.89 -11.44
CA GLY A 50 5.11 -4.77 -10.18
C GLY A 50 6.04 -5.95 -9.94
N ALA A 51 6.98 -5.77 -9.03
CA ALA A 51 8.00 -6.76 -8.73
C ALA A 51 8.38 -6.76 -7.25
N PHE A 52 8.73 -7.94 -6.76
CA PHE A 52 9.46 -8.19 -5.54
C PHE A 52 10.83 -8.71 -5.97
N MET A 53 11.90 -7.99 -5.62
CA MET A 53 13.21 -8.15 -6.25
C MET A 53 14.29 -8.65 -5.27
N ASP A 54 13.99 -8.69 -3.98
CA ASP A 54 14.87 -9.26 -2.96
C ASP A 54 14.43 -10.68 -2.61
N PHE A 55 15.41 -11.54 -2.31
CA PHE A 55 15.22 -12.93 -1.87
C PHE A 55 16.21 -13.27 -0.74
N GLY A 56 16.70 -12.26 -0.01
CA GLY A 56 17.49 -12.43 1.21
C GLY A 56 16.65 -12.87 2.43
N ASP A 57 17.30 -13.21 3.54
CA ASP A 57 16.62 -13.80 4.72
C ASP A 57 15.45 -12.96 5.29
N ALA A 58 15.54 -11.64 5.22
CA ALA A 58 14.49 -10.71 5.67
C ALA A 58 13.62 -10.17 4.51
N GLU A 59 14.04 -10.41 3.27
CA GLU A 59 13.43 -9.90 2.04
C GLU A 59 13.07 -8.40 2.06
N ASP A 60 13.90 -7.62 2.75
CA ASP A 60 13.70 -6.20 3.01
C ASP A 60 14.80 -5.32 2.39
N ASP A 61 15.68 -5.84 1.53
CA ASP A 61 16.67 -5.00 0.86
C ASP A 61 16.08 -4.36 -0.41
N VAL A 62 16.03 -3.03 -0.46
CA VAL A 62 15.55 -2.29 -1.63
C VAL A 62 16.56 -1.22 -2.01
N THR A 63 17.28 -1.45 -3.10
CA THR A 63 18.24 -0.49 -3.66
C THR A 63 17.77 0.04 -5.02
N LEU A 64 18.18 1.28 -5.34
CA LEU A 64 17.89 1.87 -6.64
C LEU A 64 18.52 1.06 -7.79
N GLU A 65 19.75 0.56 -7.59
CA GLU A 65 20.48 -0.25 -8.57
C GLU A 65 19.70 -1.52 -8.92
N THR A 66 19.21 -2.26 -7.92
CA THR A 66 18.40 -3.46 -8.16
C THR A 66 17.13 -3.17 -8.95
N ILE A 67 16.47 -2.04 -8.68
CA ILE A 67 15.26 -1.63 -9.39
C ILE A 67 15.60 -1.31 -10.85
N GLU A 68 16.59 -0.45 -11.08
CA GLU A 68 17.00 -0.02 -12.43
C GLU A 68 17.47 -1.21 -13.29
N ASP A 69 18.27 -2.12 -12.71
CA ASP A 69 18.74 -3.34 -13.39
C ASP A 69 17.58 -4.27 -13.78
N PHE A 70 16.59 -4.45 -12.89
CA PHE A 70 15.42 -5.27 -13.19
C PHE A 70 14.58 -4.64 -14.31
N GLU A 71 14.36 -3.32 -14.25
CA GLU A 71 13.59 -2.61 -15.27
C GLU A 71 14.27 -2.59 -16.64
N GLU A 72 15.61 -2.47 -16.68
CA GLU A 72 16.39 -2.63 -17.90
C GLU A 72 16.22 -4.05 -18.48
N MET A 73 16.31 -5.08 -17.63
CA MET A 73 16.16 -6.48 -18.02
C MET A 73 14.78 -6.76 -18.66
N VAL A 74 13.70 -6.28 -18.05
CA VAL A 74 12.33 -6.54 -18.52
C VAL A 74 11.81 -5.49 -19.52
N GLY A 75 12.55 -4.40 -19.71
CA GLY A 75 12.22 -3.29 -20.60
C GLY A 75 10.96 -2.53 -20.18
N LYS A 76 10.62 -2.50 -18.89
CA LYS A 76 9.40 -1.86 -18.36
C LYS A 76 9.58 -1.34 -16.93
N HIS A 77 9.02 -0.15 -16.69
CA HIS A 77 8.81 0.41 -15.37
C HIS A 77 7.91 -0.47 -14.49
N GLN A 78 8.25 -0.66 -13.22
CA GLN A 78 7.46 -1.32 -12.20
C GLN A 78 6.67 -0.26 -11.43
N ALA A 79 5.37 -0.21 -11.68
CA ALA A 79 4.47 0.73 -11.01
C ALA A 79 4.32 0.41 -9.52
N ILE A 80 4.47 -0.86 -9.12
CA ILE A 80 4.39 -1.31 -7.73
C ILE A 80 5.67 -2.07 -7.40
N ILE A 81 6.34 -1.70 -6.31
CA ILE A 81 7.51 -2.44 -5.83
C ILE A 81 7.19 -2.94 -4.43
N ALA A 82 7.39 -4.24 -4.23
CA ALA A 82 7.06 -4.92 -3.00
C ALA A 82 8.33 -5.20 -2.17
N SER A 83 8.20 -5.13 -0.84
CA SER A 83 9.23 -5.53 0.12
C SER A 83 8.62 -6.00 1.43
N SER A 84 9.40 -6.75 2.21
CA SER A 84 8.98 -7.24 3.52
C SER A 84 9.23 -6.24 4.65
N SER A 85 8.43 -6.34 5.71
CA SER A 85 8.61 -5.61 6.97
C SER A 85 8.20 -6.51 8.14
N TYR A 86 9.18 -7.16 8.75
CA TYR A 86 8.94 -8.12 9.83
C TYR A 86 8.91 -7.43 11.19
N TRP A 87 7.95 -7.83 12.03
CA TRP A 87 7.80 -7.23 13.37
C TRP A 87 9.03 -7.48 14.25
N GLY A 88 9.79 -8.55 14.01
CA GLY A 88 11.06 -8.83 14.65
C GLY A 88 12.09 -7.70 14.54
N GLU A 89 12.02 -6.88 13.49
CA GLU A 89 12.90 -5.71 13.30
C GLU A 89 12.47 -4.48 14.12
N GLN A 90 11.23 -4.47 14.64
CA GLN A 90 10.71 -3.42 15.53
C GLN A 90 10.81 -2.00 14.95
N ASN A 91 10.79 -1.87 13.62
CA ASN A 91 10.89 -0.60 12.90
C ASN A 91 9.76 -0.43 11.86
N PHE A 92 9.71 0.76 11.27
CA PHE A 92 8.97 1.08 10.05
C PHE A 92 10.02 1.22 8.93
N PRO A 93 9.84 0.62 7.73
CA PRO A 93 10.88 0.48 6.72
C PRO A 93 11.09 1.76 5.88
N VAL A 94 11.30 2.90 6.54
CA VAL A 94 11.29 4.24 5.91
C VAL A 94 12.30 4.40 4.77
N ASP A 95 13.47 3.78 4.88
CA ASP A 95 14.52 3.90 3.86
C ASP A 95 14.10 3.20 2.56
N ASN A 96 13.59 1.97 2.64
CA ASN A 96 13.07 1.22 1.51
C ASN A 96 11.92 1.95 0.83
N LEU A 97 10.94 2.43 1.61
CA LEU A 97 9.78 3.14 1.06
C LEU A 97 10.18 4.46 0.40
N ASN A 98 11.20 5.16 0.91
CA ASN A 98 11.73 6.35 0.27
C ASN A 98 12.43 6.04 -1.05
N VAL A 99 13.18 4.94 -1.15
CA VAL A 99 13.79 4.51 -2.42
C VAL A 99 12.69 4.23 -3.46
N ILE A 100 11.70 3.41 -3.10
CA ILE A 100 10.58 3.05 -3.99
C ILE A 100 9.81 4.29 -4.44
N TRP A 101 9.44 5.16 -3.50
CA TRP A 101 8.65 6.35 -3.81
C TRP A 101 9.42 7.36 -4.67
N ARG A 102 10.70 7.60 -4.38
CA ARG A 102 11.55 8.50 -5.17
C ARG A 102 11.84 7.96 -6.56
N HIS A 103 11.84 6.64 -6.73
CA HIS A 103 11.89 5.98 -8.04
C HIS A 103 10.61 6.21 -8.88
N GLY A 104 9.51 6.64 -8.26
CA GLY A 104 8.22 6.85 -8.94
C GLY A 104 7.34 5.60 -8.95
N SER A 105 7.56 4.70 -8.00
CA SER A 105 6.77 3.47 -7.83
C SER A 105 5.96 3.54 -6.53
N LEU A 106 4.83 2.84 -6.50
CA LEU A 106 3.98 2.70 -5.30
C LEU A 106 4.54 1.57 -4.42
N PRO A 107 4.88 1.82 -3.14
CA PRO A 107 5.33 0.76 -2.25
C PRO A 107 4.20 -0.21 -1.88
N LEU A 108 4.49 -1.51 -1.89
CA LEU A 108 3.69 -2.57 -1.29
C LEU A 108 4.50 -3.23 -0.17
N VAL A 109 3.97 -3.25 1.04
CA VAL A 109 4.67 -3.78 2.22
C VAL A 109 3.99 -5.03 2.73
N PHE A 110 4.73 -6.14 2.78
CA PHE A 110 4.32 -7.33 3.54
C PHE A 110 4.67 -7.12 5.01
N TRP A 111 3.70 -6.63 5.78
CA TRP A 111 3.86 -6.31 7.19
C TRP A 111 3.48 -7.53 8.05
N SER A 112 4.51 -8.29 8.43
CA SER A 112 4.34 -9.65 8.95
C SER A 112 4.64 -9.73 10.45
N PRO A 113 3.70 -10.21 11.29
CA PRO A 113 3.94 -10.44 12.71
C PRO A 113 4.79 -11.70 12.93
N TRP A 114 6.08 -11.60 12.56
CA TRP A 114 7.06 -12.68 12.59
C TRP A 114 8.27 -12.29 13.43
N ASP A 115 8.79 -13.21 14.23
CA ASP A 115 9.99 -13.05 15.03
C ASP A 115 11.20 -13.79 14.46
N LYS A 116 12.39 -13.26 14.76
CA LYS A 116 13.65 -13.94 14.47
C LYS A 116 13.68 -15.30 15.18
N PRO A 117 14.17 -16.36 14.52
CA PRO A 117 14.93 -16.36 13.26
C PRO A 117 14.11 -16.52 11.97
N TYR A 118 12.83 -16.12 11.94
CA TYR A 118 11.96 -16.20 10.76
C TYR A 118 11.85 -17.62 10.19
N GLU A 119 11.55 -18.57 11.09
CA GLU A 119 11.34 -19.97 10.73
C GLU A 119 9.90 -20.22 10.30
N GLU A 120 9.75 -20.87 9.14
CA GLU A 120 8.48 -21.36 8.61
C GLU A 120 8.04 -22.65 9.32
N ASP A 121 6.78 -23.03 9.09
CA ASP A 121 6.13 -24.25 9.60
C ASP A 121 6.13 -24.36 11.14
N HIS A 122 6.30 -23.22 11.82
CA HIS A 122 6.31 -23.12 13.27
C HIS A 122 5.15 -22.25 13.79
N GLY A 123 4.31 -22.87 14.62
CA GLY A 123 3.14 -22.24 15.26
C GLY A 123 3.49 -21.29 16.40
N PRO A 124 2.51 -20.54 16.92
CA PRO A 124 2.61 -19.10 17.09
C PRO A 124 3.85 -18.64 17.86
N ASP A 125 4.49 -17.59 17.36
CA ASP A 125 5.62 -16.95 18.04
C ASP A 125 5.15 -15.86 19.03
N LYS A 126 6.08 -15.02 19.50
CA LYS A 126 5.77 -13.94 20.46
C LYS A 126 4.78 -12.89 19.92
N PHE A 127 4.63 -12.78 18.60
CA PHE A 127 3.68 -11.90 17.90
C PHE A 127 2.38 -12.62 17.52
N SER A 128 2.04 -13.73 18.19
CA SER A 128 0.79 -14.45 17.95
C SER A 128 -0.44 -13.53 17.91
N LEU A 129 -1.43 -13.91 17.09
CA LEU A 129 -2.66 -13.15 16.93
C LEU A 129 -3.41 -12.95 18.26
N THR A 130 -3.29 -13.90 19.18
CA THR A 130 -3.87 -13.80 20.53
C THR A 130 -3.19 -12.73 21.39
N GLU A 131 -1.86 -12.59 21.31
CA GLU A 131 -1.13 -11.55 22.03
C GLU A 131 -1.36 -10.16 21.42
N ILE A 132 -1.52 -10.09 20.09
CA ILE A 132 -1.95 -8.87 19.38
C ILE A 132 -3.34 -8.44 19.88
N LEU A 133 -4.30 -9.35 19.90
CA LEU A 133 -5.67 -9.08 20.38
C LEU A 133 -5.74 -8.76 21.87
N ALA A 134 -4.76 -9.22 22.67
CA ALA A 134 -4.61 -8.86 24.08
C ALA A 134 -3.98 -7.46 24.28
N GLY A 135 -3.60 -6.77 23.20
CA GLY A 135 -3.03 -5.43 23.23
C GLY A 135 -1.54 -5.37 23.59
N LYS A 136 -0.85 -6.51 23.65
CA LYS A 136 0.57 -6.54 24.07
C LYS A 136 1.50 -5.79 23.11
N TRP A 137 1.13 -5.74 21.84
CA TRP A 137 1.90 -5.11 20.77
C TRP A 137 1.38 -3.74 20.35
N ASP A 138 0.44 -3.18 21.11
CA ASP A 138 -0.17 -1.87 20.86
C ASP A 138 0.85 -0.75 20.68
N ALA A 139 1.85 -0.68 21.56
CA ALA A 139 2.87 0.35 21.49
C ALA A 139 3.72 0.26 20.21
N TYR A 140 3.96 -0.95 19.71
CA TYR A 140 4.66 -1.16 18.45
C TYR A 140 3.79 -0.74 17.27
N ILE A 141 2.53 -1.21 17.22
CA ILE A 141 1.56 -0.87 16.17
C ILE A 141 1.36 0.65 16.09
N ASP A 142 1.18 1.32 17.24
CA ASP A 142 0.94 2.75 17.31
C ASP A 142 2.17 3.55 16.83
N LYS A 143 3.38 3.12 17.22
CA LYS A 143 4.64 3.74 16.74
C LYS A 143 4.85 3.54 15.23
N TRP A 144 4.55 2.33 14.74
CA TRP A 144 4.63 2.02 13.31
C TRP A 144 3.66 2.93 12.53
N ALA A 145 2.42 3.08 13.01
CA ALA A 145 1.42 3.92 12.40
C ALA A 145 1.74 5.42 12.46
N ASP A 146 2.32 5.91 13.56
CA ASP A 146 2.80 7.30 13.64
C ASP A 146 3.88 7.57 12.59
N THR A 147 4.85 6.65 12.44
CA THR A 147 5.89 6.76 11.40
C THR A 147 5.30 6.65 10.00
N ALA A 148 4.30 5.78 9.79
CA ALA A 148 3.61 5.65 8.51
C ALA A 148 2.88 6.93 8.12
N ARG A 149 2.23 7.61 9.08
CA ARG A 149 1.63 8.93 8.87
C ARG A 149 2.69 9.96 8.51
N GLU A 150 3.83 9.97 9.20
CA GLU A 150 4.94 10.90 8.95
C GLU A 150 5.63 10.68 7.61
N PHE A 151 5.67 9.44 7.10
CA PHE A 151 6.14 9.14 5.76
C PHE A 151 5.34 9.91 4.69
N GLY A 152 4.05 10.15 4.92
CA GLY A 152 3.27 11.12 4.16
C GLY A 152 3.02 10.78 2.69
N HIS A 153 3.45 9.60 2.23
CA HIS A 153 3.24 9.12 0.87
C HIS A 153 2.35 7.88 0.84
N PRO A 154 1.61 7.67 -0.27
CA PRO A 154 0.83 6.46 -0.50
C PRO A 154 1.63 5.17 -0.34
N MET A 155 1.01 4.15 0.25
CA MET A 155 1.54 2.78 0.24
C MET A 155 0.40 1.75 0.30
N ILE A 156 0.67 0.54 -0.17
CA ILE A 156 -0.17 -0.64 0.05
C ILE A 156 0.46 -1.45 1.19
N VAL A 157 -0.34 -1.95 2.12
CA VAL A 157 0.10 -2.80 3.23
C VAL A 157 -0.70 -4.10 3.23
N VAL A 158 0.01 -5.21 3.31
CA VAL A 158 -0.53 -6.56 3.53
C VAL A 158 -0.18 -6.97 4.95
N PHE A 159 -1.17 -7.05 5.85
CA PHE A 159 -0.97 -7.60 7.19
C PHE A 159 -1.20 -9.12 7.18
N GLY A 160 -0.18 -9.88 7.57
CA GLY A 160 -0.28 -11.34 7.73
C GLY A 160 -0.67 -12.06 6.45
N VAL A 161 0.19 -11.99 5.43
CA VAL A 161 0.01 -12.61 4.11
C VAL A 161 -0.21 -14.13 4.21
N GLU A 162 -1.01 -14.70 3.30
CA GLU A 162 -1.16 -16.16 3.16
C GLU A 162 -1.58 -16.92 4.44
N MET A 163 -2.39 -16.28 5.27
CA MET A 163 -2.90 -16.84 6.53
C MET A 163 -3.67 -18.17 6.39
N ASN A 164 -4.05 -18.54 5.17
CA ASN A 164 -4.66 -19.82 4.81
C ASN A 164 -3.64 -20.94 4.53
N GLY A 165 -2.35 -20.74 4.80
CA GLY A 165 -1.31 -21.76 4.79
C GLY A 165 -1.08 -22.42 6.15
N THR A 166 0.10 -23.03 6.30
CA THR A 166 0.64 -23.53 7.57
C THR A 166 2.06 -23.05 7.86
N TRP A 167 2.69 -22.32 6.95
CA TRP A 167 4.09 -21.93 7.06
C TRP A 167 4.30 -20.73 7.99
N PHE A 168 3.32 -19.84 8.12
CA PHE A 168 3.48 -18.65 8.95
C PHE A 168 2.83 -18.75 10.34
N PRO A 169 3.39 -18.11 11.39
CA PRO A 169 2.86 -18.18 12.76
C PRO A 169 1.50 -17.51 12.94
N TRP A 170 1.04 -16.70 11.98
CA TRP A 170 -0.32 -16.13 11.93
C TRP A 170 -1.33 -17.01 11.16
N SER A 171 -0.93 -18.18 10.67
CA SER A 171 -1.81 -19.08 9.93
C SER A 171 -2.98 -19.55 10.78
N GLY A 172 -4.20 -19.52 10.23
CA GLY A 172 -5.41 -19.88 10.99
C GLY A 172 -5.41 -21.32 11.53
N ALA A 173 -4.62 -22.21 10.91
CA ALA A 173 -4.36 -23.57 11.40
C ALA A 173 -3.89 -23.61 12.86
N TYR A 174 -3.11 -22.61 13.29
CA TYR A 174 -2.58 -22.51 14.64
C TYR A 174 -3.55 -21.92 15.66
N TYR A 175 -4.67 -21.34 15.22
CA TYR A 175 -5.64 -20.64 16.08
C TYR A 175 -6.97 -21.38 16.17
N GLY A 176 -6.88 -22.71 16.25
CA GLY A 176 -8.03 -23.61 16.36
C GLY A 176 -8.61 -24.05 15.01
N GLY A 177 -8.08 -23.56 13.88
CA GLY A 177 -8.40 -24.05 12.53
C GLY A 177 -9.90 -24.29 12.31
N ALA A 178 -10.26 -25.54 12.03
CA ALA A 178 -11.61 -26.03 11.76
C ALA A 178 -12.59 -26.07 12.95
N GLN A 179 -12.20 -25.62 14.15
CA GLN A 179 -13.12 -25.58 15.28
C GLN A 179 -14.24 -24.56 15.03
N TRP A 180 -15.50 -24.98 15.11
CA TRP A 180 -16.64 -24.07 14.92
C TRP A 180 -16.75 -23.07 16.08
N ASP A 181 -16.94 -21.80 15.74
CA ASP A 181 -17.34 -20.74 16.67
C ASP A 181 -18.82 -20.37 16.38
N PRO A 182 -19.77 -20.80 17.23
CA PRO A 182 -21.18 -20.52 17.03
C PRO A 182 -21.54 -19.04 17.23
N GLU A 183 -20.75 -18.29 18.01
CA GLU A 183 -20.99 -16.86 18.26
C GLU A 183 -20.60 -16.05 17.03
N ALA A 184 -19.43 -16.35 16.45
CA ALA A 184 -18.96 -15.72 15.22
C ALA A 184 -19.64 -16.25 13.96
N LYS A 185 -20.30 -17.42 14.04
CA LYS A 185 -20.81 -18.20 12.89
C LYS A 185 -19.72 -18.43 11.85
N ASN A 186 -18.52 -18.75 12.33
CA ASN A 186 -17.33 -18.95 11.52
C ASN A 186 -16.42 -19.99 12.20
N TRP A 187 -15.32 -20.36 11.55
CA TRP A 187 -14.29 -21.21 12.14
C TRP A 187 -13.32 -20.38 12.97
N LYS A 188 -12.83 -20.93 14.10
CA LYS A 188 -11.99 -20.21 15.06
C LYS A 188 -10.69 -19.70 14.47
N GLY A 189 -10.02 -20.49 13.61
CA GLY A 189 -8.78 -20.07 12.96
C GLY A 189 -8.98 -18.80 12.13
N PRO A 190 -9.84 -18.86 11.10
CA PRO A 190 -10.18 -17.69 10.29
C PRO A 190 -10.77 -16.53 11.07
N GLU A 191 -11.61 -16.79 12.08
CA GLU A 191 -12.17 -15.72 12.91
C GLU A 191 -11.10 -15.01 13.75
N THR A 192 -10.12 -15.75 14.27
CA THR A 192 -9.01 -15.15 15.03
C THR A 192 -8.19 -14.22 14.15
N PHE A 193 -7.90 -14.63 12.91
CA PHE A 193 -7.26 -13.77 11.92
C PHE A 193 -8.10 -12.54 11.58
N ARG A 194 -9.41 -12.72 11.31
CA ARG A 194 -10.32 -11.58 11.02
C ARG A 194 -10.33 -10.55 12.14
N LYS A 195 -10.40 -11.01 13.40
CA LYS A 195 -10.35 -10.13 14.57
C LYS A 195 -9.02 -9.38 14.64
N ALA A 196 -7.90 -10.07 14.46
CA ALA A 196 -6.58 -9.47 14.53
C ALA A 196 -6.33 -8.46 13.39
N TYR A 197 -6.73 -8.80 12.16
CA TYR A 197 -6.66 -7.90 11.00
C TYR A 197 -7.42 -6.59 11.29
N ARG A 198 -8.69 -6.70 11.71
CA ARG A 198 -9.51 -5.54 12.05
C ARG A 198 -8.89 -4.72 13.18
N TYR A 199 -8.42 -5.38 14.23
CA TYR A 199 -7.78 -4.75 15.36
C TYR A 199 -6.57 -3.90 14.94
N VAL A 200 -5.67 -4.48 14.16
CA VAL A 200 -4.47 -3.79 13.65
C VAL A 200 -4.84 -2.60 12.78
N VAL A 201 -5.75 -2.79 11.82
CA VAL A 201 -6.21 -1.73 10.92
C VAL A 201 -6.87 -0.59 11.68
N ASP A 202 -7.74 -0.89 12.65
CA ASP A 202 -8.42 0.12 13.46
C ASP A 202 -7.43 0.93 14.30
N ARG A 203 -6.40 0.28 14.88
CA ARG A 203 -5.34 1.00 15.59
C ARG A 203 -4.57 1.94 14.68
N VAL A 204 -4.12 1.45 13.52
CA VAL A 204 -3.35 2.25 12.55
C VAL A 204 -4.18 3.45 12.07
N ARG A 205 -5.46 3.23 11.76
CA ARG A 205 -6.41 4.30 11.40
C ARG A 205 -6.61 5.30 12.54
N ALA A 206 -6.68 4.84 13.80
CA ALA A 206 -6.80 5.72 14.96
C ALA A 206 -5.57 6.62 15.18
N ARG A 207 -4.40 6.24 14.64
CA ARG A 207 -3.20 7.10 14.60
C ARG A 207 -3.19 8.09 13.43
N GLY A 208 -4.17 8.03 12.54
CA GLY A 208 -4.32 8.96 11.41
C GLY A 208 -3.44 8.63 10.21
N ALA A 209 -2.93 7.40 10.07
CA ALA A 209 -2.20 6.95 8.90
C ALA A 209 -3.16 6.66 7.73
N SER A 210 -3.77 7.71 7.16
CA SER A 210 -4.73 7.64 6.05
C SER A 210 -4.08 7.41 4.67
N ASN A 211 -2.74 7.43 4.62
CA ASN A 211 -1.93 7.18 3.43
C ASN A 211 -1.76 5.68 3.09
N ILE A 212 -2.35 4.78 3.87
CA ILE A 212 -2.27 3.33 3.69
C ILE A 212 -3.51 2.81 2.95
N LYS A 213 -3.27 1.95 1.96
CA LYS A 213 -4.25 1.04 1.37
C LYS A 213 -4.06 -0.37 1.88
N TRP A 214 -5.13 -0.99 2.35
CA TRP A 214 -5.07 -2.31 2.95
C TRP A 214 -5.36 -3.39 1.92
N MET A 215 -4.43 -4.32 1.76
CA MET A 215 -4.59 -5.48 0.92
C MET A 215 -4.85 -6.73 1.78
N PHE A 216 -5.86 -7.49 1.40
CA PHE A 216 -6.12 -8.84 1.91
C PHE A 216 -5.58 -9.85 0.91
N HIS A 217 -4.52 -10.56 1.28
CA HIS A 217 -3.78 -11.45 0.37
C HIS A 217 -3.72 -12.86 0.94
N THR A 218 -4.31 -13.81 0.21
CA THR A 218 -4.35 -15.23 0.56
C THR A 218 -3.48 -16.04 -0.39
N ASN A 219 -2.97 -17.19 0.03
CA ASN A 219 -2.36 -18.13 -0.90
C ASN A 219 -3.43 -18.65 -1.86
N ASN A 220 -3.04 -18.91 -3.10
CA ASN A 220 -3.93 -19.44 -4.13
C ASN A 220 -4.61 -20.76 -3.74
N TYR A 221 -3.92 -21.62 -2.98
CA TYR A 221 -4.43 -22.88 -2.46
C TYR A 221 -4.32 -22.92 -0.94
N PRO A 222 -5.43 -23.13 -0.22
CA PRO A 222 -5.35 -23.27 1.23
C PRO A 222 -4.64 -24.57 1.61
N TYR A 223 -3.86 -24.52 2.68
CA TYR A 223 -3.27 -25.69 3.30
C TYR A 223 -3.66 -25.74 4.79
N ALA A 224 -4.43 -26.72 5.25
CA ALA A 224 -5.05 -27.81 4.49
C ALA A 224 -6.17 -27.34 3.53
N TYR A 225 -6.41 -28.13 2.49
CA TYR A 225 -7.47 -27.88 1.50
C TYR A 225 -8.85 -28.28 2.04
N GLU A 226 -9.37 -27.45 2.94
CA GLU A 226 -10.62 -27.70 3.66
C GLU A 226 -11.57 -26.49 3.62
N PRO A 227 -12.90 -26.68 3.75
CA PRO A 227 -13.87 -25.58 3.65
C PRO A 227 -13.63 -24.44 4.62
N TRP A 228 -13.08 -24.74 5.80
CA TRP A 228 -12.79 -23.71 6.80
C TRP A 228 -11.66 -22.77 6.40
N ASN A 229 -10.77 -23.22 5.51
CA ASN A 229 -9.54 -22.53 5.21
C ASN A 229 -9.61 -21.69 3.92
N CYS A 230 -10.80 -21.57 3.31
CA CYS A 230 -10.96 -20.77 2.09
C CYS A 230 -10.81 -19.26 2.36
N ALA A 231 -10.37 -18.50 1.36
CA ALA A 231 -10.16 -17.06 1.46
C ALA A 231 -11.38 -16.29 2.04
N ALA A 232 -12.60 -16.70 1.66
CA ALA A 232 -13.83 -16.08 2.16
C ALA A 232 -14.00 -16.22 3.69
N ALA A 233 -13.50 -17.29 4.30
CA ALA A 233 -13.58 -17.50 5.76
C ALA A 233 -12.69 -16.51 6.54
N TYR A 234 -11.64 -16.00 5.90
CA TYR A 234 -10.67 -15.05 6.46
C TYR A 234 -10.97 -13.59 6.13
N PHE A 235 -11.90 -13.31 5.22
CA PHE A 235 -12.16 -11.95 4.76
C PHE A 235 -12.67 -11.04 5.91
N PRO A 236 -11.97 -9.94 6.25
CA PRO A 236 -12.30 -9.10 7.39
C PRO A 236 -13.48 -8.15 7.09
N GLY A 237 -13.94 -8.04 5.85
CA GLY A 237 -15.05 -7.18 5.44
C GLY A 237 -14.59 -5.99 4.61
N ALA A 238 -15.50 -5.45 3.80
CA ALA A 238 -15.19 -4.39 2.83
C ALA A 238 -14.70 -3.09 3.47
N ASP A 239 -15.09 -2.79 4.72
CA ASP A 239 -14.63 -1.60 5.43
C ASP A 239 -13.14 -1.64 5.81
N TYR A 240 -12.50 -2.80 5.71
CA TYR A 240 -11.12 -3.04 6.12
C TYR A 240 -10.17 -3.33 4.95
N VAL A 241 -10.68 -3.48 3.73
CA VAL A 241 -9.91 -3.96 2.58
C VAL A 241 -10.14 -3.05 1.38
N ASP A 242 -9.05 -2.51 0.84
CA ASP A 242 -9.04 -1.75 -0.40
C ASP A 242 -8.67 -2.64 -1.60
N TRP A 243 -7.80 -3.65 -1.40
CA TRP A 243 -7.27 -4.53 -2.45
C TRP A 243 -7.37 -6.01 -2.08
N LEU A 244 -7.65 -6.86 -3.07
CA LEU A 244 -7.56 -8.32 -2.92
C LEU A 244 -6.29 -8.81 -3.62
N GLY A 245 -5.51 -9.64 -2.93
CA GLY A 245 -4.34 -10.34 -3.45
C GLY A 245 -4.57 -11.85 -3.43
N LEU A 246 -3.91 -12.55 -4.35
CA LEU A 246 -3.88 -14.02 -4.46
C LEU A 246 -2.47 -14.48 -4.79
#